data_AF-A0AAW6NK08-F1
#
_entry.id   AF-A0AAW6NK08-F1
#
_cell.length_a   1.000
_cell.length_b   1.000
_cell.length_c   1.000
_cell.angle_alpha   90.00
_cell.angle_beta   90.00
_cell.angle_gamma   90.00
#
_symmetry.space_group_name_H-M   'P 1'
#
loop_
_entity.id
_entity.type
_entity.pdbx_description
1 polymer ?
#
loop_
_entity_poly.entity_id
_entity_poly.type
_entity_poly.pdbx_seq_one_letter_code
_entity_poly.pdbx_strand_id
1 'polypeptide(L)'
;MTKYYDRSGIEISSAKIRCVDSVKGTAEYTFRIVCDKCNGRGERKHFYRSRCMACKATGYSLETTRTAYTLNALYRINAQAARKVSASLQD
;
A
#
# COMPACT_ATOMS: atom_id res chain seq x y z
N MET A 1 -19.51 1.77 4.21
CA MET A 1 -18.51 0.86 3.59
C MET A 1 -17.24 0.94 4.43
N THR A 2 -16.66 -0.19 4.84
CA THR A 2 -15.49 -0.20 5.72
C THR A 2 -14.25 0.28 4.96
N LYS A 3 -13.57 1.30 5.49
CA LYS A 3 -12.30 1.82 4.93
C LYS A 3 -11.13 0.97 5.41
N TYR A 4 -10.18 0.74 4.50
CA TYR A 4 -8.94 0.02 4.76
C TYR A 4 -7.74 0.90 4.42
N TYR A 5 -6.69 0.78 5.21
CA TYR A 5 -5.49 1.57 5.12
C TYR A 5 -4.27 0.67 5.04
N ASP A 6 -3.22 1.11 4.35
CA ASP A 6 -1.93 0.45 4.46
C ASP A 6 -1.27 0.72 5.84
N ARG A 7 -0.13 0.08 6.09
CA ARG A 7 0.61 0.25 7.36
C ARG A 7 1.06 1.70 7.64
N SER A 8 1.23 2.51 6.60
CA SER A 8 1.61 3.93 6.71
C SER A 8 0.41 4.86 6.89
N GLY A 9 -0.81 4.35 6.75
CA GLY A 9 -2.05 5.11 6.88
C GLY A 9 -2.64 5.59 5.55
N ILE A 10 -2.11 5.13 4.41
CA ILE A 10 -2.67 5.49 3.10
C ILE A 10 -3.97 4.72 2.87
N GLU A 11 -5.07 5.42 2.56
CA GLU A 11 -6.35 4.79 2.23
C GLU A 11 -6.23 3.95 0.95
N ILE A 12 -6.69 2.70 1.03
CA ILE A 12 -6.72 1.77 -0.10
C ILE A 12 -8.13 1.74 -0.66
N SER A 13 -8.25 2.02 -1.97
CA SER A 13 -9.51 1.91 -2.70
C SER A 13 -10.17 0.55 -2.48
N SER A 14 -11.46 0.56 -2.16
CA SER A 14 -12.26 -0.64 -1.90
C SER A 14 -12.22 -1.64 -3.07
N ALA A 15 -12.09 -1.16 -4.31
CA ALA A 15 -11.97 -2.00 -5.51
C ALA A 15 -10.68 -2.85 -5.54
N LYS A 16 -9.67 -2.49 -4.74
CA LYS A 16 -8.38 -3.21 -4.65
C LYS A 16 -8.32 -4.19 -3.47
N ILE A 17 -9.31 -4.16 -2.58
CA ILE A 17 -9.34 -4.97 -1.36
C ILE A 17 -9.83 -6.39 -1.68
N ARG A 18 -9.13 -7.39 -1.11
CA ARG A 18 -9.40 -8.83 -1.24
C ARG A 18 -9.16 -9.51 0.10
N CYS A 19 -9.58 -10.78 0.23
CA CYS A 19 -9.27 -11.63 1.38
C CYS A 19 -9.54 -10.95 2.74
N VAL A 20 -10.78 -10.48 2.96
CA VAL A 20 -11.13 -9.75 4.18
C VAL A 20 -11.26 -10.71 5.37
N ASP A 21 -10.52 -10.43 6.43
CA ASP A 21 -10.69 -11.02 7.77
C ASP A 21 -11.34 -9.96 8.67
N SER A 22 -12.66 -10.08 8.84
CA SER A 22 -13.47 -9.15 9.64
C SER A 22 -13.18 -9.23 11.13
N VAL A 23 -12.71 -10.38 11.63
CA VAL A 23 -12.40 -10.59 13.05
C VAL A 23 -11.12 -9.85 13.42
N LYS A 24 -10.09 -9.95 12.58
CA LYS A 24 -8.82 -9.23 12.77
C LYS A 24 -8.88 -7.79 12.28
N GLY A 25 -9.89 -7.45 11.48
CA GLY A 25 -9.99 -6.14 10.84
C GLY A 25 -8.88 -5.93 9.81
N THR A 26 -8.50 -6.99 9.09
CA THR A 26 -7.45 -6.97 8.07
C THR A 26 -8.01 -7.37 6.71
N ALA A 27 -7.31 -6.98 5.65
CA ALA A 27 -7.57 -7.43 4.30
C ALA A 27 -6.26 -7.46 3.51
N GLU A 28 -6.32 -7.86 2.25
CA GLU A 28 -5.19 -7.87 1.34
C GLU A 28 -5.43 -6.93 0.16
N TYR A 29 -4.35 -6.38 -0.38
CA TYR A 29 -4.39 -5.64 -1.63
C TYR A 29 -3.11 -5.83 -2.42
N THR A 30 -3.23 -5.70 -3.74
CA THR A 30 -2.09 -5.70 -4.64
C THR A 30 -1.41 -4.34 -4.57
N PHE A 31 -0.19 -4.32 -4.03
CA PHE A 31 0.69 -3.16 -4.04
C PHE A 31 1.68 -3.27 -5.20
N ARG A 32 1.73 -2.23 -6.03
CA ARG A 32 2.70 -2.11 -7.10
C ARG A 32 3.63 -0.95 -6.79
N ILE A 33 4.92 -1.25 -6.64
CA ILE A 33 5.95 -0.21 -6.63
C ILE A 33 5.98 0.43 -8.02
N VAL A 34 5.99 1.76 -8.06
CA VAL A 34 6.22 2.55 -9.27
C VAL A 34 7.56 3.25 -9.14
N CYS A 35 8.11 3.74 -10.25
CA CYS A 35 9.37 4.49 -10.19
C CYS A 35 9.15 5.89 -9.62
N ASP A 36 9.99 6.28 -8.66
CA ASP A 36 9.91 7.56 -7.97
C ASP A 36 10.15 8.78 -8.89
N LYS A 37 10.80 8.60 -10.04
CA LYS A 37 11.09 9.67 -11.00
C LYS A 37 10.03 9.85 -12.08
N CYS A 38 9.55 8.73 -12.63
CA CYS A 38 8.70 8.72 -13.84
C CYS A 38 7.25 8.30 -13.53
N ASN A 39 6.96 7.80 -12.31
CA ASN A 39 5.74 7.02 -11.97
C ASN A 39 5.44 5.85 -12.93
N GLY A 40 6.41 5.49 -13.77
CA GLY A 40 6.33 4.46 -14.77
C GLY A 40 6.63 3.07 -14.22
N ARG A 41 6.38 2.06 -15.05
CA ARG A 41 6.56 0.65 -14.69
C ARG A 41 8.05 0.28 -14.78
N GLY A 42 8.55 -0.39 -13.74
CA GLY A 42 9.86 -1.02 -13.77
C GLY A 42 9.84 -2.39 -14.43
N GLU A 43 11.00 -2.98 -14.67
CA GLU A 43 11.16 -4.40 -14.96
C GLU A 43 12.06 -5.04 -13.89
N ARG A 44 11.65 -6.17 -13.31
CA ARG A 44 12.49 -6.91 -12.36
C ARG A 44 13.43 -7.81 -13.14
N LYS A 45 14.72 -7.48 -13.16
CA LYS A 45 15.77 -8.43 -13.56
C LYS A 45 16.28 -9.15 -12.33
N HIS A 46 16.22 -10.48 -12.32
CA HIS A 46 16.61 -11.33 -11.19
C HIS A 46 18.07 -11.13 -10.74
N PHE A 47 18.96 -10.66 -11.63
CA PHE A 47 20.39 -10.50 -11.38
C PHE A 47 20.90 -9.04 -11.42
N TYR A 48 20.06 -8.05 -11.77
CA TYR A 48 20.49 -6.66 -11.97
C TYR A 48 19.57 -5.66 -11.27
N ARG A 49 20.10 -4.46 -10.93
CA ARG A 49 19.31 -3.31 -10.44
C ARG A 49 18.07 -3.10 -11.32
N SER A 50 16.88 -3.12 -10.73
CA SER A 50 15.62 -2.89 -11.47
C SER A 50 15.53 -1.45 -11.95
N ARG A 51 15.16 -1.25 -13.22
CA ARG A 51 15.09 0.07 -13.87
C ARG A 51 13.67 0.37 -14.38
N CYS A 52 13.23 1.62 -14.27
CA CYS A 52 12.03 2.15 -14.94
C CYS A 52 12.18 1.97 -16.45
N MET A 53 11.19 1.38 -17.12
CA MET A 53 11.20 1.22 -18.58
C MET A 53 11.12 2.58 -19.30
N ALA A 54 10.46 3.57 -18.69
CA ALA A 54 10.27 4.89 -19.29
C ALA A 54 11.48 5.82 -19.15
N CYS A 55 12.13 5.88 -17.97
CA CYS A 55 13.20 6.85 -17.70
C CYS A 55 14.58 6.21 -17.41
N LYS A 56 14.67 4.87 -17.45
CA LYS A 56 15.89 4.08 -17.15
C LYS A 56 16.51 4.31 -15.75
N ALA A 57 15.90 5.15 -14.91
CA ALA A 57 16.28 5.34 -13.52
C ALA A 57 15.90 4.10 -12.68
N THR A 58 16.30 4.05 -11.41
CA THR A 58 15.85 3.01 -10.49
C THR A 58 14.33 3.04 -10.40
N GLY A 59 13.69 1.92 -10.74
CA GLY A 59 12.24 1.81 -10.77
C GLY A 59 11.87 0.35 -10.81
N TYR A 60 11.27 -0.13 -9.73
CA TYR A 60 10.87 -1.52 -9.58
C TYR A 60 9.44 -1.69 -10.10
N SER A 61 9.16 -2.75 -10.86
CA SER A 61 7.80 -3.30 -10.94
C SER A 61 7.81 -4.59 -10.15
N LEU A 62 7.71 -4.43 -8.84
CA LEU A 62 7.38 -5.55 -7.96
C LEU A 62 5.91 -5.40 -7.61
N GLU A 63 5.13 -6.38 -8.02
CA GLU A 63 3.78 -6.57 -7.54
C GLU A 63 3.86 -7.48 -6.33
N THR A 64 3.42 -6.98 -5.17
CA THR A 64 3.31 -7.79 -3.96
C THR A 64 1.92 -7.66 -3.38
N THR A 65 1.47 -8.75 -2.77
CA THR A 65 0.31 -8.70 -1.88
C THR A 65 0.75 -8.09 -0.55
N ARG A 66 0.04 -7.07 -0.09
CA ARG A 66 0.25 -6.44 1.22
C ARG A 66 -1.03 -6.49 2.03
N THR A 67 -0.87 -6.49 3.35
CA THR A 67 -1.98 -6.40 4.29
C THR A 67 -2.45 -4.96 4.43
N ALA A 68 -3.76 -4.77 4.34
CA ALA A 68 -4.46 -3.55 4.71
C ALA A 68 -5.20 -3.76 6.03
N TYR A 69 -5.46 -2.66 6.74
CA TYR A 69 -5.98 -2.65 8.09
C TYR A 69 -7.17 -1.71 8.17
N THR A 70 -8.21 -2.10 8.91
CA THR A 70 -9.20 -1.14 9.42
C THR A 70 -8.50 -0.14 10.35
N LEU A 71 -9.10 1.03 10.59
CA LEU A 71 -8.50 2.04 11.48
C LEU A 71 -8.19 1.47 12.87
N ASN A 72 -9.11 0.68 13.44
CA ASN A 72 -8.92 0.02 14.73
C ASN A 72 -7.76 -0.99 14.72
N ALA A 73 -7.63 -1.77 13.65
CA ALA A 73 -6.51 -2.70 13.51
C ALA A 73 -5.19 -1.95 13.29
N LEU A 74 -5.21 -0.82 12.57
CA LEU A 74 -4.03 0.01 12.34
C LEU A 74 -3.52 0.62 13.64
N TYR A 75 -4.40 1.01 14.58
CA TYR A 75 -3.98 1.47 15.91
C TYR A 75 -3.10 0.46 16.66
N ARG A 76 -3.35 -0.84 16.49
CA ARG A 76 -2.60 -1.92 17.14
C ARG A 76 -1.23 -2.14 16.52
N ILE A 77 -1.07 -1.86 15.22
CA ILE A 77 0.17 -2.14 14.46
C ILE A 77 1.03 -0.88 14.27
N ASN A 78 0.41 0.28 14.09
CA ASN A 78 1.06 1.57 13.90
C ASN A 78 0.14 2.71 14.38
N ALA A 79 0.14 2.94 15.69
CA ALA A 79 -0.68 3.97 16.33
C ALA A 79 -0.41 5.39 15.80
N GLN A 80 0.83 5.69 15.37
CA GLN A 80 1.15 7.01 14.83
C GLN A 80 0.45 7.27 13.49
N ALA A 81 0.48 6.29 12.57
CA ALA A 81 -0.24 6.37 11.31
C ALA A 81 -1.75 6.46 11.53
N ALA A 82 -2.30 5.62 12.42
CA ALA A 82 -3.72 5.65 12.75
C ALA A 82 -4.18 7.00 13.31
N ARG A 83 -3.39 7.64 14.19
CA ARG A 83 -3.70 8.98 14.70
C ARG A 83 -3.74 10.03 13.59
N LYS A 84 -2.81 9.99 12.62
CA LYS A 84 -2.82 10.91 11.48
C LYS A 84 -4.10 10.75 10.64
N VAL A 85 -4.45 9.50 10.32
CA VAL A 85 -5.69 9.20 9.59
C VAL A 85 -6.91 9.67 10.36
N SER A 86 -6.98 9.38 11.66
CA SER A 86 -8.09 9.77 12.52
C SER A 86 -8.26 11.30 12.58
N ALA A 87 -7.16 12.04 12.66
CA ALA A 87 -7.20 13.51 12.62
C ALA A 87 -7.72 14.02 11.28
N SER A 88 -7.27 13.45 10.16
CA SER A 88 -7.73 13.82 8.81
C SER A 88 -9.18 13.44 8.49
N LEU A 89 -9.87 12.72 9.38
CA LEU A 89 -11.30 12.39 9.26
C LEU A 89 -12.20 13.32 10.07
N GLN A 90 -11.63 14.19 10.91
CA GLN A 90 -12.36 15.13 11.75
C GLN A 90 -12.44 16.55 11.14
N ASP A 91 -11.69 16.79 10.07
CA ASP A 91 -11.84 17.93 9.15
C ASP A 91 -12.86 17.60 8.04
#